data_AF-A0A644ZN04-F1
#
_entry.id   AF-A0A644ZN04-F1
#
_cell.length_a   1.000
_cell.length_b   1.000
_cell.length_c   1.000
_cell.angle_alpha   90.00
_cell.angle_beta   90.00
_cell.angle_gamma   90.00
#
_symmetry.space_group_name_H-M   'P 1'
#
loop_
_entity.id
_entity.type
_entity.pdbx_description
1 polymer ?
#
loop_
_entity_poly.entity_id
_entity_poly.type
_entity_poly.pdbx_seq_one_letter_code
_entity_poly.pdbx_strand_id
1 'polypeptide(L)'
;MVPSLDVNGKSYLYGSKDASPKGTYRLGSPFAKFHKSDIRKQLNAYEGGGKWRGMFYFGELINPVTGKVCHGGNRQIKPTDIVVLVDQIARIIPQTGAEADHGKEGARWGEENSGVRLAKFSPIPWLSEKTYRGNPDIPVFRLAEAYYMLAECKMRTGDKAGAAALINKVRKRYFPDGDPDPVTASNLDEWRMLDEWMIEFLGEGRRRTDLIRWNKYTTESWWDHPADGADKAYFNRFPIPEQAMGSNNLIEQNPGY
;
A
#
# COMPACT_ATOMS: atom_id res chain seq x y z
N MET A 1 3.93 -6.98 -0.92
CA MET A 1 4.38 -6.71 -2.30
C MET A 1 4.72 -8.05 -2.95
N VAL A 2 4.15 -8.28 -4.11
CA VAL A 2 4.46 -9.43 -4.95
C VAL A 2 5.62 -8.95 -5.85
N PRO A 3 6.49 -9.84 -6.37
CA PRO A 3 7.60 -9.41 -7.20
C PRO A 3 7.11 -8.57 -8.36
N SER A 4 8.02 -7.73 -8.76
CA SER A 4 7.81 -6.31 -8.67
C SER A 4 7.99 -5.89 -10.12
N LEU A 5 6.89 -5.68 -10.84
CA LEU A 5 6.93 -5.55 -12.30
C LEU A 5 7.57 -4.22 -12.68
N ASP A 6 8.38 -4.26 -13.73
CA ASP A 6 8.85 -3.05 -14.40
C ASP A 6 7.70 -2.37 -15.18
N VAL A 7 8.06 -1.30 -15.89
CA VAL A 7 7.13 -0.50 -16.72
C VAL A 7 6.49 -1.31 -17.85
N ASN A 8 7.13 -2.40 -18.27
CA ASN A 8 6.69 -3.28 -19.36
C ASN A 8 5.94 -4.51 -18.84
N GLY A 9 5.68 -4.59 -17.52
CA GLY A 9 5.08 -5.77 -16.91
C GLY A 9 6.03 -6.97 -16.82
N LYS A 10 7.34 -6.75 -16.99
CA LYS A 10 8.38 -7.78 -16.88
C LYS A 10 8.89 -7.87 -15.44
N SER A 11 8.98 -9.10 -14.94
CA SER A 11 9.77 -9.43 -13.75
C SER A 11 11.19 -9.81 -14.19
N TYR A 12 12.20 -9.19 -13.58
CA TYR A 12 13.61 -9.51 -13.84
C TYR A 12 14.21 -10.49 -12.83
N LEU A 13 13.41 -11.02 -11.91
CA LEU A 13 13.86 -11.92 -10.85
C LEU A 13 13.54 -13.37 -11.23
N TYR A 14 14.57 -14.22 -11.26
CA TYR A 14 14.43 -15.67 -11.30
C TYR A 14 14.64 -16.23 -9.87
N GLY A 15 13.71 -17.04 -9.38
CA GLY A 15 13.98 -17.95 -8.26
C GLY A 15 13.93 -17.38 -6.84
N SER A 16 12.78 -16.86 -6.39
CA SER A 16 12.34 -17.23 -5.05
C SER A 16 11.64 -18.59 -5.19
N LYS A 17 11.90 -19.52 -4.27
CA LYS A 17 11.30 -20.87 -4.26
C LYS A 17 9.75 -20.87 -4.37
N ASP A 18 9.11 -19.72 -4.18
CA ASP A 18 7.65 -19.55 -4.13
C ASP A 18 7.10 -18.56 -5.20
N ALA A 19 7.89 -18.16 -6.19
CA ALA A 19 7.46 -17.31 -7.31
C ALA A 19 6.46 -18.00 -8.25
N SER A 20 5.16 -17.71 -8.12
CA SER A 20 4.13 -18.24 -9.03
C SER A 20 3.92 -17.36 -10.27
N PRO A 21 3.54 -17.94 -11.43
CA PRO A 21 3.10 -17.20 -12.62
C PRO A 21 1.83 -16.33 -12.41
N LYS A 22 1.20 -16.37 -11.22
CA LYS A 22 -0.03 -15.64 -10.86
C LYS A 22 0.05 -14.92 -9.49
N GLY A 23 1.26 -14.65 -8.97
CA GLY A 23 1.48 -13.87 -7.75
C GLY A 23 1.86 -14.71 -6.51
N THR A 24 2.67 -14.15 -5.62
CA THR A 24 3.39 -14.84 -4.54
C THR A 24 2.82 -14.67 -3.13
N TYR A 25 2.10 -13.58 -2.81
CA TYR A 25 1.63 -13.30 -1.43
C TYR A 25 0.16 -12.89 -1.40
N ARG A 26 -0.60 -13.44 -0.43
CA ARG A 26 -1.99 -13.06 -0.18
C ARG A 26 -2.11 -11.65 0.38
N LEU A 27 -1.17 -11.24 1.25
CA LEU A 27 -1.15 -9.92 1.88
C LEU A 27 -0.30 -8.88 1.12
N GLY A 28 -0.76 -7.63 1.17
CA GLY A 28 -0.07 -6.49 0.56
C GLY A 28 -0.38 -6.34 -0.94
N SER A 29 0.57 -5.77 -1.67
CA SER A 29 0.43 -5.41 -3.10
C SER A 29 -0.74 -4.46 -3.37
N PRO A 30 -0.87 -3.37 -2.58
CA PRO A 30 -2.03 -2.50 -2.66
C PRO A 30 -2.20 -1.93 -4.07
N PHE A 31 -1.14 -1.40 -4.68
CA PHE A 31 -1.23 -0.80 -6.01
C PHE A 31 -1.78 -1.75 -7.06
N ALA A 32 -1.29 -2.99 -7.12
CA ALA A 32 -1.81 -4.01 -8.03
C ALA A 32 -3.30 -4.33 -7.80
N LYS A 33 -3.73 -4.36 -6.53
CA LYS A 33 -5.10 -4.68 -6.11
C LYS A 33 -6.11 -3.55 -6.31
N PHE A 34 -5.68 -2.30 -6.44
CA PHE A 34 -6.59 -1.26 -6.94
C PHE A 34 -7.02 -1.62 -8.36
N HIS A 35 -8.32 -1.57 -8.62
CA HIS A 35 -8.82 -1.72 -9.98
C HIS A 35 -8.39 -0.50 -10.83
N LYS A 36 -8.15 -0.71 -12.14
CA LYS A 36 -7.68 0.36 -13.05
C LYS A 36 -8.64 1.55 -13.19
N SER A 37 -9.94 1.33 -12.97
CA SER A 37 -10.97 2.38 -13.00
C SER A 37 -11.22 3.04 -11.64
N ASP A 38 -10.53 2.62 -10.58
CA ASP A 38 -10.60 3.31 -9.30
C ASP A 38 -9.91 4.66 -9.44
N ILE A 39 -10.62 5.76 -9.22
CA ILE A 39 -10.08 7.13 -9.39
C ILE A 39 -8.89 7.42 -8.47
N ARG A 40 -8.70 6.63 -7.39
CA ARG A 40 -7.52 6.72 -6.54
C ARG A 40 -6.28 6.18 -7.24
N LYS A 41 -6.43 5.19 -8.13
CA LYS A 41 -5.34 4.57 -8.90
C LYS A 41 -4.94 5.40 -10.12
N GLN A 42 -4.58 6.65 -9.86
CA GLN A 42 -4.15 7.60 -10.87
C GLN A 42 -2.92 8.37 -10.37
N LEU A 43 -2.14 8.90 -11.31
CA LEU A 43 -1.07 9.83 -10.99
C LEU A 43 -1.62 10.99 -10.17
N ASN A 44 -1.05 11.19 -8.99
CA ASN A 44 -1.42 12.28 -8.11
C ASN A 44 -1.06 13.62 -8.77
N ALA A 45 -2.03 14.53 -8.82
CA ALA A 45 -1.82 15.88 -9.31
C ALA A 45 -2.81 16.84 -8.69
N TYR A 46 -2.34 18.02 -8.33
CA TYR A 46 -3.19 19.13 -7.97
C TYR A 46 -3.81 19.73 -9.22
N GLU A 47 -5.11 20.00 -9.21
CA GLU A 47 -5.88 20.50 -10.35
C GLU A 47 -6.28 21.98 -10.17
N GLY A 48 -5.94 22.57 -9.03
CA GLY A 48 -6.32 23.93 -8.66
C GLY A 48 -7.60 24.00 -7.84
N GLY A 49 -7.82 25.13 -7.16
CA GLY A 49 -9.05 25.38 -6.39
C GLY A 49 -9.26 24.39 -5.24
N GLY A 50 -8.17 23.93 -4.63
CA GLY A 50 -8.20 22.92 -3.57
C GLY A 50 -8.51 21.50 -4.04
N LYS A 51 -8.57 21.23 -5.35
CA LYS A 51 -8.85 19.90 -5.91
C LYS A 51 -7.58 19.17 -6.33
N TRP A 52 -7.58 17.85 -6.18
CA TRP A 52 -6.52 16.98 -6.68
C TRP A 52 -7.11 15.63 -7.09
N ARG A 53 -6.40 14.93 -7.96
CA ARG A 53 -6.71 13.58 -8.44
C ARG A 53 -5.69 12.58 -7.96
N GLY A 54 -6.07 11.30 -7.94
CA GLY A 54 -5.17 10.19 -7.65
C GLY A 54 -4.54 10.21 -6.26
N MET A 55 -3.86 9.12 -5.91
CA MET A 55 -3.09 9.04 -4.67
C MET A 55 -1.74 8.36 -4.83
N PHE A 56 -1.25 8.20 -6.07
CA PHE A 56 -0.01 7.50 -6.34
C PHE A 56 0.91 8.29 -7.26
N TYR A 57 2.23 8.14 -7.09
CA TYR A 57 3.20 8.40 -8.14
C TYR A 57 3.72 7.05 -8.66
N PHE A 58 3.57 6.81 -9.96
CA PHE A 58 3.95 5.58 -10.67
C PHE A 58 4.07 5.85 -12.17
N GLY A 59 4.75 4.99 -12.90
CA GLY A 59 4.99 5.17 -14.34
C GLY A 59 5.84 6.41 -14.62
N GLU A 60 5.71 6.94 -15.83
CA GLU A 60 6.42 8.16 -16.24
C GLU A 60 5.93 9.34 -15.40
N LEU A 61 6.87 10.05 -14.76
CA LEU A 61 6.56 11.21 -13.93
C LEU A 61 6.35 12.46 -14.79
N ILE A 62 5.25 12.44 -15.53
CA ILE A 62 4.72 13.57 -16.28
C ILE A 62 3.53 14.12 -15.52
N ASN A 63 3.58 15.39 -15.15
CA ASN A 63 2.46 16.04 -14.47
C ASN A 63 1.25 16.08 -15.43
N PRO A 64 0.13 15.40 -15.10
CA PRO A 64 -0.99 15.25 -16.03
C PRO A 64 -1.78 16.53 -16.28
N VAL A 65 -1.51 17.61 -15.53
CA VAL A 65 -2.20 18.90 -15.67
C VAL A 65 -1.34 19.91 -16.44
N THR A 66 -0.03 19.91 -16.20
CA THR A 66 0.88 20.93 -16.78
C THR A 66 1.78 20.38 -17.89
N GLY A 67 1.86 19.05 -18.06
CA GLY A 67 2.81 18.40 -18.96
C GLY A 67 4.27 18.50 -18.50
N LYS A 68 4.55 19.11 -17.34
CA LYS A 68 5.90 19.22 -16.80
C LYS A 68 6.43 17.83 -16.44
N VAL A 69 7.68 17.61 -16.82
CA VAL A 69 8.35 16.33 -16.66
C VAL A 69 9.28 16.39 -15.45
N CYS A 70 9.25 15.34 -14.64
CA CYS A 70 10.28 15.12 -13.63
C CYS A 70 11.44 14.39 -14.28
N HIS A 71 12.57 15.08 -14.41
CA HIS A 71 13.81 14.46 -14.86
C HIS A 71 14.57 13.85 -13.69
N GLY A 72 15.42 12.87 -14.00
CA GLY A 72 16.40 12.37 -13.05
C GLY A 72 17.45 13.44 -12.71
N GLY A 73 18.37 13.08 -11.85
CA GLY A 73 19.48 13.98 -11.47
C GLY A 73 20.64 13.24 -10.83
N ASN A 74 20.71 11.93 -10.99
CA ASN A 74 21.69 11.09 -10.33
C ASN A 74 22.39 10.17 -11.32
N ARG A 75 23.22 9.27 -10.78
CA ARG A 75 24.02 8.33 -11.56
C ARG A 75 23.15 7.33 -12.34
N GLN A 76 21.94 7.05 -11.89
CA GLN A 76 21.05 6.03 -12.43
C GLN A 76 20.11 6.57 -13.50
N ILE A 77 19.48 7.72 -13.25
CA ILE A 77 18.56 8.39 -14.18
C ILE A 77 19.20 9.72 -14.58
N LYS A 78 19.58 9.84 -15.86
CA LYS A 78 20.28 11.02 -16.35
C LYS A 78 19.39 12.26 -16.23
N PRO A 79 19.98 13.47 -16.14
CA PRO A 79 19.21 14.72 -16.16
C PRO A 79 18.34 14.95 -17.41
N THR A 80 18.61 14.23 -18.50
CA THR A 80 17.81 14.27 -19.74
C THR A 80 16.62 13.32 -19.72
N ASP A 81 16.64 12.32 -18.84
CA ASP A 81 15.72 11.20 -18.90
C ASP A 81 14.56 11.44 -17.93
N ILE A 82 13.37 10.98 -18.31
CA ILE A 82 12.17 11.04 -17.46
C ILE A 82 12.31 10.02 -16.34
N VAL A 83 12.00 10.40 -15.11
CA VAL A 83 11.90 9.42 -14.01
C VAL A 83 10.68 8.54 -14.27
N VAL A 84 10.89 7.22 -14.32
CA VAL A 84 9.81 6.25 -14.53
C VAL A 84 9.71 5.34 -13.32
N LEU A 85 8.78 5.66 -12.41
CA LEU A 85 8.55 4.87 -11.20
C LEU A 85 7.92 3.52 -11.55
N VAL A 86 8.49 2.44 -11.03
CA VAL A 86 8.01 1.08 -11.23
C VAL A 86 7.46 0.52 -9.92
N ASP A 87 6.60 -0.50 -9.98
CA ASP A 87 6.28 -1.24 -8.75
C ASP A 87 7.51 -2.04 -8.30
N GLN A 88 8.51 -2.25 -9.18
CA GLN A 88 9.77 -2.95 -8.91
C GLN A 88 10.60 -2.35 -7.75
N ILE A 89 10.98 -3.17 -6.75
CA ILE A 89 12.02 -2.81 -5.76
C ILE A 89 13.26 -3.69 -5.94
N ALA A 90 14.08 -3.31 -6.91
CA ALA A 90 15.33 -3.98 -7.23
C ALA A 90 16.26 -3.01 -7.96
N ARG A 91 17.56 -3.34 -8.01
CA ARG A 91 18.52 -2.62 -8.84
C ARG A 91 18.42 -3.16 -10.26
N ILE A 92 17.71 -2.45 -11.13
CA ILE A 92 17.55 -2.85 -12.52
C ILE A 92 18.49 -2.10 -13.47
N ILE A 93 19.11 -1.00 -13.02
CA ILE A 93 20.10 -0.25 -13.79
C ILE A 93 21.53 -0.70 -13.40
N PRO A 94 22.35 -1.21 -14.35
CA PRO A 94 23.73 -1.63 -14.07
C PRO A 94 24.59 -0.47 -13.59
N GLN A 95 25.52 -0.72 -12.64
CA GLN A 95 26.56 0.26 -12.33
C GLN A 95 27.64 0.25 -13.41
N THR A 96 28.30 1.39 -13.63
CA THR A 96 29.48 1.46 -14.50
C THR A 96 30.52 0.43 -14.06
N GLY A 97 30.80 -0.57 -14.92
CA GLY A 97 31.75 -1.65 -14.63
C GLY A 97 31.20 -2.83 -13.81
N ALA A 98 29.89 -2.88 -13.52
CA ALA A 98 29.26 -4.03 -12.88
C ALA A 98 28.00 -4.47 -13.64
N GLU A 99 27.70 -5.77 -13.62
CA GLU A 99 26.41 -6.27 -14.11
C GLU A 99 25.27 -5.75 -13.21
N ALA A 100 24.06 -5.64 -13.76
CA ALA A 100 22.89 -5.38 -12.92
C ALA A 100 22.68 -6.57 -11.97
N ASP A 101 22.23 -6.31 -10.73
CA ASP A 101 21.99 -7.35 -9.73
C ASP A 101 20.66 -8.06 -10.05
N HIS A 102 20.68 -8.88 -11.10
CA HIS A 102 19.51 -9.53 -11.71
C HIS A 102 18.84 -10.60 -10.83
N GLY A 103 19.21 -10.73 -9.54
CA GLY A 103 18.73 -11.79 -8.66
C GLY A 103 18.16 -11.33 -7.33
N LYS A 104 18.08 -10.03 -7.02
CA LYS A 104 17.72 -9.56 -5.68
C LYS A 104 16.64 -8.48 -5.67
N GLU A 105 15.67 -8.66 -4.77
CA GLU A 105 14.64 -7.68 -4.42
C GLU A 105 14.55 -7.47 -2.92
N GLY A 106 14.00 -6.35 -2.50
CA GLY A 106 13.83 -5.99 -1.08
C GLY A 106 14.21 -4.53 -0.83
N ALA A 107 13.87 -4.00 0.35
CA ALA A 107 14.11 -2.59 0.68
C ALA A 107 15.59 -2.19 0.55
N ARG A 108 16.51 -3.14 0.73
CA ARG A 108 17.97 -2.95 0.56
C ARG A 108 18.42 -2.78 -0.88
N TRP A 109 17.62 -3.23 -1.84
CA TRP A 109 17.95 -3.28 -3.26
C TRP A 109 17.19 -2.26 -4.09
N GLY A 110 16.36 -1.40 -3.46
CA GLY A 110 15.67 -0.33 -4.18
C GLY A 110 16.64 0.72 -4.74
N GLU A 111 16.26 1.29 -5.87
CA GLU A 111 16.86 2.48 -6.48
C GLU A 111 15.83 3.62 -6.57
N GLU A 112 16.21 4.77 -7.11
CA GLU A 112 15.37 5.98 -7.08
C GLU A 112 13.96 5.75 -7.65
N ASN A 113 13.89 5.06 -8.79
CA ASN A 113 12.64 4.74 -9.46
C ASN A 113 11.91 3.51 -8.88
N SER A 114 12.51 2.81 -7.92
CA SER A 114 11.90 1.63 -7.33
C SER A 114 10.70 1.97 -6.46
N GLY A 115 9.55 1.40 -6.76
CA GLY A 115 8.35 1.41 -5.92
C GLY A 115 7.38 2.54 -6.25
N VAL A 116 6.09 2.20 -6.23
CA VAL A 116 5.02 3.19 -6.27
C VAL A 116 5.05 4.03 -4.99
N ARG A 117 4.91 5.35 -5.11
CA ARG A 117 4.85 6.26 -3.96
C ARG A 117 3.40 6.58 -3.63
N LEU A 118 3.05 6.53 -2.34
CA LEU A 118 1.73 6.94 -1.86
C LEU A 118 1.71 8.45 -1.59
N ALA A 119 0.78 9.16 -2.21
CA ALA A 119 0.55 10.59 -2.09
C ALA A 119 -0.93 10.89 -1.79
N LYS A 120 -1.42 10.35 -0.67
CA LYS A 120 -2.86 10.36 -0.34
C LYS A 120 -3.37 11.66 0.26
N PHE A 121 -2.63 12.24 1.21
CA PHE A 121 -3.09 13.38 2.01
C PHE A 121 -2.43 14.70 1.63
N SER A 122 -1.27 14.69 0.97
CA SER A 122 -0.47 15.90 0.76
C SER A 122 -0.39 16.25 -0.73
N PRO A 123 -1.34 17.02 -1.28
CA PRO A 123 -1.19 17.56 -2.61
C PRO A 123 -0.02 18.55 -2.63
N ILE A 124 0.68 18.64 -3.74
CA ILE A 124 1.62 19.73 -4.01
C ILE A 124 0.86 20.81 -4.78
N PRO A 125 0.37 21.87 -4.11
CA PRO A 125 -0.44 22.87 -4.78
C PRO A 125 0.38 23.77 -5.72
N TRP A 126 -0.33 24.50 -6.57
CA TRP A 126 0.27 25.59 -7.35
C TRP A 126 0.89 26.65 -6.44
N LEU A 127 1.88 27.38 -6.96
CA LEU A 127 2.52 28.46 -6.20
C LEU A 127 1.52 29.54 -5.77
N SER A 128 0.51 29.81 -6.60
CA SER A 128 -0.61 30.72 -6.29
C SER A 128 -1.49 30.24 -5.14
N GLU A 129 -1.48 28.94 -4.84
CA GLU A 129 -2.33 28.27 -3.86
C GLU A 129 -1.48 27.55 -2.79
N LYS A 130 -0.26 28.05 -2.55
CA LYS A 130 0.74 27.41 -1.67
C LYS A 130 0.28 27.17 -0.23
N THR A 131 -0.75 27.86 0.23
CA THR A 131 -1.33 27.71 1.57
C THR A 131 -1.99 26.35 1.80
N TYR A 132 -2.34 25.61 0.74
CA TYR A 132 -2.80 24.22 0.87
C TYR A 132 -1.66 23.23 1.14
N ARG A 133 -0.39 23.64 0.97
CA ARG A 133 0.76 22.75 1.18
C ARG A 133 0.93 22.47 2.66
N GLY A 134 0.99 21.20 3.04
CA GLY A 134 1.19 20.79 4.43
C GLY A 134 0.01 21.11 5.36
N ASN A 135 -1.15 21.46 4.78
CA ASN A 135 -2.39 21.72 5.50
C ASN A 135 -3.51 20.68 5.28
N PRO A 136 -3.25 19.37 5.09
CA PRO A 136 -4.32 18.40 5.14
C PRO A 136 -4.61 18.00 6.59
N ASP A 137 -5.89 18.06 6.97
CA ASP A 137 -6.34 17.35 8.17
C ASP A 137 -6.08 15.85 8.00
N ILE A 138 -5.70 15.19 9.11
CA ILE A 138 -5.53 13.74 9.15
C ILE A 138 -6.83 13.13 9.70
N PRO A 139 -7.62 12.42 8.88
CA PRO A 139 -8.88 11.85 9.34
C PRO A 139 -8.60 10.61 10.20
N VAL A 140 -8.43 10.79 11.51
CA VAL A 140 -8.21 9.70 12.47
C VAL A 140 -9.42 8.76 12.54
N PHE A 141 -10.62 9.33 12.47
CA PHE A 141 -11.87 8.58 12.38
C PHE A 141 -12.67 9.06 11.18
N ARG A 142 -13.28 8.13 10.47
CA ARG A 142 -14.13 8.46 9.31
C ARG A 142 -15.28 7.48 9.16
N LEU A 143 -16.38 7.96 8.60
CA LEU A 143 -17.61 7.17 8.45
C LEU A 143 -17.41 5.85 7.69
N ALA A 144 -16.50 5.82 6.71
CA ALA A 144 -16.16 4.58 6.01
C ALA A 144 -15.58 3.49 6.93
N GLU A 145 -14.91 3.85 8.02
CA GLU A 145 -14.49 2.87 9.03
C GLU A 145 -15.68 2.21 9.71
N ALA A 146 -16.69 2.98 10.10
CA ALA A 146 -17.91 2.44 10.69
C ALA A 146 -18.64 1.48 9.72
N TYR A 147 -18.69 1.82 8.43
CA TYR A 147 -19.22 0.91 7.40
C TYR A 147 -18.46 -0.41 7.33
N TYR A 148 -17.12 -0.36 7.32
CA TYR A 148 -16.29 -1.55 7.21
C TYR A 148 -16.29 -2.40 8.49
N MET A 149 -16.30 -1.78 9.67
CA MET A 149 -16.45 -2.50 10.95
C MET A 149 -17.78 -3.25 10.98
N LEU A 150 -18.89 -2.58 10.63
CA LEU A 150 -20.21 -3.22 10.58
C LEU A 150 -20.27 -4.31 9.50
N ALA A 151 -19.65 -4.10 8.34
CA ALA A 151 -19.55 -5.12 7.30
C ALA A 151 -18.80 -6.35 7.80
N GLU A 152 -17.70 -6.17 8.54
CA GLU A 152 -16.97 -7.30 9.12
C GLU A 152 -17.81 -8.06 10.14
N CYS A 153 -18.49 -7.35 11.03
CA CYS A 153 -19.41 -7.97 11.99
C CYS A 153 -20.47 -8.81 11.26
N LYS A 154 -21.13 -8.24 10.25
CA LYS A 154 -22.15 -8.94 9.45
C LYS A 154 -21.60 -10.17 8.73
N MET A 155 -20.43 -10.04 8.12
CA MET A 155 -19.76 -11.16 7.46
C MET A 155 -19.49 -12.30 8.45
N ARG A 156 -18.99 -11.98 9.65
CA ARG A 156 -18.71 -12.96 10.71
C ARG A 156 -19.96 -13.63 11.28
N THR A 157 -21.10 -12.93 11.27
CA THR A 157 -22.40 -13.51 11.66
C THR A 157 -23.13 -14.21 10.50
N GLY A 158 -22.49 -14.37 9.33
CA GLY A 158 -23.03 -15.07 8.17
C GLY A 158 -23.80 -14.21 7.17
N ASP A 159 -24.03 -12.92 7.45
CA ASP A 159 -24.71 -11.98 6.55
C ASP A 159 -23.71 -11.35 5.56
N LYS A 160 -23.20 -12.16 4.64
CA LYS A 160 -22.26 -11.69 3.60
C LYS A 160 -22.91 -10.73 2.61
N ALA A 161 -24.21 -10.86 2.34
CA ALA A 161 -24.93 -9.96 1.44
C ALA A 161 -25.04 -8.54 2.03
N GLY A 162 -25.41 -8.44 3.32
CA GLY A 162 -25.44 -7.16 4.02
C GLY A 162 -24.05 -6.54 4.19
N ALA A 163 -23.02 -7.36 4.42
CA ALA A 163 -21.64 -6.89 4.45
C ALA A 163 -21.19 -6.30 3.10
N ALA A 164 -21.43 -7.03 2.00
CA ALA A 164 -21.13 -6.58 0.65
C ALA A 164 -21.82 -5.25 0.30
N ALA A 165 -23.09 -5.09 0.68
CA ALA A 165 -23.83 -3.84 0.47
C ALA A 165 -23.18 -2.63 1.16
N LEU A 166 -22.69 -2.79 2.40
CA LEU A 166 -22.01 -1.74 3.15
C LEU A 166 -20.66 -1.37 2.52
N ILE A 167 -19.87 -2.37 2.10
CA ILE A 167 -18.58 -2.15 1.43
C ILE A 167 -18.80 -1.43 0.09
N ASN A 168 -19.75 -1.89 -0.73
CA ASN A 168 -20.06 -1.28 -2.02
C ASN A 168 -20.57 0.15 -1.89
N LYS A 169 -21.27 0.50 -0.78
CA LYS A 169 -21.68 1.88 -0.50
C LYS A 169 -20.48 2.82 -0.39
N VAL A 170 -19.36 2.34 0.16
CA VAL A 170 -18.12 3.11 0.23
C VAL A 170 -17.39 3.09 -1.11
N ARG A 171 -17.23 1.90 -1.72
CA ARG A 171 -16.52 1.73 -3.01
C ARG A 171 -17.09 2.60 -4.12
N LYS A 172 -18.42 2.73 -4.21
CA LYS A 172 -19.10 3.52 -5.26
C LYS A 172 -18.59 4.96 -5.38
N ARG A 173 -18.05 5.56 -4.30
CA ARG A 173 -17.46 6.92 -4.36
C ARG A 173 -16.25 7.02 -5.29
N TYR A 174 -15.57 5.91 -5.54
CA TYR A 174 -14.31 5.86 -6.30
C TYR A 174 -14.48 5.30 -7.72
N PHE A 175 -15.71 4.94 -8.10
CA PHE A 175 -16.03 4.36 -9.40
C PHE A 175 -17.22 5.12 -10.03
N PRO A 176 -16.99 6.33 -10.58
CA PRO A 176 -18.06 7.16 -11.15
C PRO A 176 -18.82 6.46 -12.28
N ASP A 177 -18.14 5.62 -13.06
CA ASP A 177 -18.69 4.87 -14.19
C ASP A 177 -19.18 3.46 -13.81
N GLY A 178 -19.29 3.17 -12.51
CA GLY A 178 -19.64 1.86 -11.98
C GLY A 178 -18.43 1.03 -11.58
N ASP A 179 -18.58 0.29 -10.48
CA ASP A 179 -17.53 -0.61 -9.97
C ASP A 179 -17.54 -1.90 -10.81
N PRO A 180 -16.45 -2.22 -11.53
CA PRO A 180 -16.37 -3.41 -12.38
C PRO A 180 -16.06 -4.69 -11.60
N ASP A 181 -15.69 -4.59 -10.32
CA ASP A 181 -15.47 -5.73 -9.43
C ASP A 181 -16.16 -5.47 -8.07
N PRO A 182 -17.50 -5.40 -8.07
CA PRO A 182 -18.25 -5.14 -6.85
C PRO A 182 -18.12 -6.31 -5.88
N VAL A 183 -18.16 -6.01 -4.58
CA VAL A 183 -18.22 -7.05 -3.56
C VAL A 183 -19.59 -7.72 -3.62
N THR A 184 -19.61 -9.04 -3.55
CA THR A 184 -20.81 -9.89 -3.57
C THR A 184 -20.70 -10.89 -2.43
N ALA A 185 -21.83 -11.50 -2.04
CA ALA A 185 -21.80 -12.55 -1.03
C ALA A 185 -20.89 -13.73 -1.44
N SER A 186 -20.79 -14.02 -2.73
CA SER A 186 -19.98 -15.11 -3.29
C SER A 186 -18.48 -14.82 -3.31
N ASN A 187 -18.05 -13.57 -3.45
CA ASN A 187 -16.62 -13.20 -3.49
C ASN A 187 -16.10 -12.59 -2.18
N LEU A 188 -16.96 -12.42 -1.16
CA LEU A 188 -16.56 -11.92 0.16
C LEU A 188 -16.09 -13.06 1.06
N ASP A 189 -14.82 -13.44 0.92
CA ASP A 189 -14.08 -14.27 1.88
C ASP A 189 -13.17 -13.40 2.78
N GLU A 190 -12.40 -14.05 3.67
CA GLU A 190 -11.51 -13.34 4.60
C GLU A 190 -10.44 -12.51 3.87
N TRP A 191 -9.97 -12.98 2.72
CA TRP A 191 -8.94 -12.32 1.95
C TRP A 191 -9.49 -11.10 1.24
N ARG A 192 -10.69 -11.20 0.65
CA ARG A 192 -11.37 -10.04 0.08
C ARG A 192 -11.63 -9.00 1.16
N MET A 193 -12.06 -9.40 2.36
CA MET A 193 -12.28 -8.44 3.44
C MET A 193 -11.00 -7.74 3.90
N LEU A 194 -9.89 -8.47 4.01
CA LEU A 194 -8.57 -7.91 4.30
C LEU A 194 -8.07 -6.98 3.19
N ASP A 195 -8.37 -7.27 1.94
CA ASP A 195 -8.03 -6.41 0.80
C ASP A 195 -8.86 -5.13 0.80
N GLU A 196 -10.16 -5.23 1.09
CA GLU A 196 -11.04 -4.07 1.22
C GLU A 196 -10.52 -3.14 2.33
N TRP A 197 -10.18 -3.67 3.52
CA TRP A 197 -9.57 -2.88 4.59
C TRP A 197 -8.26 -2.20 4.14
N MET A 198 -7.40 -2.93 3.41
CA MET A 198 -6.13 -2.38 2.92
C MET A 198 -6.33 -1.26 1.91
N ILE A 199 -7.21 -1.49 0.92
CA ILE A 199 -7.48 -0.56 -0.18
C ILE A 199 -8.07 0.73 0.36
N GLU A 200 -9.11 0.63 1.18
CA GLU A 200 -9.81 1.82 1.65
C GLU A 200 -8.92 2.68 2.56
N PHE A 201 -8.11 2.05 3.41
CA PHE A 201 -7.34 2.73 4.47
C PHE A 201 -5.83 2.72 4.26
N LEU A 202 -5.38 2.56 3.01
CA LEU A 202 -3.96 2.60 2.69
C LEU A 202 -3.35 3.92 3.19
N GLY A 203 -2.27 3.83 3.97
CA GLY A 203 -1.57 4.99 4.55
C GLY A 203 -2.22 5.61 5.80
N GLU A 204 -3.17 4.94 6.45
CA GLU A 204 -3.91 5.48 7.61
C GLU A 204 -3.59 4.77 8.94
N GLY A 205 -2.43 4.12 9.07
CA GLY A 205 -1.95 3.62 10.36
C GLY A 205 -2.68 2.42 10.98
N ARG A 206 -3.68 1.84 10.30
CA ARG A 206 -4.51 0.76 10.87
C ARG A 206 -4.10 -0.68 10.53
N ARG A 207 -3.27 -0.87 9.49
CA ARG A 207 -3.08 -2.19 8.86
C ARG A 207 -2.61 -3.27 9.84
N ARG A 208 -1.71 -2.92 10.76
CA ARG A 208 -1.24 -3.82 11.83
C ARG A 208 -2.39 -4.33 12.68
N THR A 209 -3.25 -3.41 13.15
CA THR A 209 -4.42 -3.74 13.99
C THR A 209 -5.40 -4.66 13.26
N ASP A 210 -5.66 -4.39 11.98
CA ASP A 210 -6.53 -5.26 11.17
C ASP A 210 -5.92 -6.67 11.04
N LEU A 211 -4.64 -6.78 10.70
CA LEU A 211 -3.97 -8.09 10.56
C LEU A 211 -3.92 -8.87 11.88
N ILE A 212 -3.74 -8.22 13.02
CA ILE A 212 -3.77 -8.89 14.34
C ILE A 212 -5.16 -9.49 14.61
N ARG A 213 -6.24 -8.73 14.38
CA ARG A 213 -7.62 -9.22 14.56
C ARG A 213 -7.96 -10.43 13.70
N TRP A 214 -7.35 -10.53 12.52
CA TRP A 214 -7.52 -11.64 11.60
C TRP A 214 -6.53 -12.79 11.83
N ASN A 215 -5.65 -12.68 12.83
CA ASN A 215 -4.55 -13.61 13.08
C ASN A 215 -3.71 -13.84 11.81
N LYS A 216 -3.31 -12.74 11.16
CA LYS A 216 -2.48 -12.74 9.94
C LYS A 216 -1.18 -11.94 10.09
N TYR A 217 -0.99 -11.21 11.19
CA TYR A 217 0.19 -10.37 11.37
C TYR A 217 1.48 -11.18 11.55
N THR A 218 1.47 -12.23 12.39
CA THR A 218 2.65 -13.08 12.61
C THR A 218 2.64 -14.37 11.80
N THR A 219 1.49 -14.76 11.24
CA THR A 219 1.30 -16.07 10.60
C THR A 219 1.38 -16.04 9.08
N GLU A 220 1.28 -14.88 8.45
CA GLU A 220 1.31 -14.75 6.99
C GLU A 220 2.54 -13.97 6.54
N SER A 221 3.04 -14.34 5.37
CA SER A 221 4.12 -13.61 4.71
C SER A 221 3.58 -12.47 3.85
N TRP A 222 4.36 -11.40 3.74
CA TRP A 222 4.23 -10.41 2.69
C TRP A 222 5.63 -10.02 2.21
N TRP A 223 5.72 -8.96 1.40
CA TRP A 223 7.00 -8.58 0.84
C TRP A 223 7.98 -8.12 1.89
N ASP A 224 9.21 -8.61 1.74
CA ASP A 224 10.33 -8.30 2.63
C ASP A 224 9.99 -8.58 4.10
N HIS A 225 9.03 -9.49 4.31
CA HIS A 225 8.56 -9.94 5.61
C HIS A 225 8.10 -11.40 5.55
N PRO A 226 8.97 -12.36 5.90
CA PRO A 226 8.51 -13.73 6.11
C PRO A 226 7.52 -13.79 7.29
N ALA A 227 6.61 -14.75 7.30
CA ALA A 227 5.82 -15.03 8.48
C ALA A 227 6.76 -15.35 9.66
N ASP A 228 6.51 -14.76 10.83
CA ASP A 228 7.29 -15.04 12.04
C ASP A 228 7.04 -16.45 12.58
N GLY A 229 5.82 -16.97 12.40
CA GLY A 229 5.38 -18.25 12.92
C GLY A 229 4.36 -18.12 14.05
N ALA A 230 3.64 -19.21 14.34
CA ALA A 230 2.61 -19.24 15.37
C ALA A 230 3.18 -19.12 16.79
N ASP A 231 4.41 -19.59 17.01
CA ASP A 231 5.18 -19.48 18.27
C ASP A 231 5.60 -18.04 18.58
N LYS A 232 5.56 -17.15 17.59
CA LYS A 232 5.90 -15.73 17.69
C LYS A 232 4.69 -14.81 17.84
N ALA A 233 3.53 -15.37 18.24
CA ALA A 233 2.30 -14.60 18.45
C ALA A 233 2.43 -13.45 19.48
N TYR A 234 3.46 -13.46 20.34
CA TYR A 234 3.74 -12.37 21.27
C TYR A 234 4.08 -11.03 20.56
N PHE A 235 4.59 -11.05 19.32
CA PHE A 235 4.82 -9.84 18.51
C PHE A 235 3.54 -9.07 18.12
N ASN A 236 2.36 -9.65 18.38
CA ASN A 236 1.09 -8.94 18.27
C ASN A 236 0.96 -7.81 19.32
N ARG A 237 1.73 -7.83 20.40
CA ARG A 237 1.82 -6.76 21.42
C ARG A 237 3.20 -6.13 21.35
N PHE A 238 3.32 -4.82 21.57
CA PHE A 238 4.65 -4.21 21.68
C PHE A 238 5.30 -4.55 23.03
N PRO A 239 6.63 -4.65 23.11
CA PRO A 239 7.30 -4.75 24.41
C PRO A 239 7.07 -3.47 25.21
N ILE A 240 7.01 -3.61 26.53
CA ILE A 240 7.07 -2.46 27.42
C ILE A 240 8.51 -1.96 27.44
N PRO A 241 8.77 -0.66 27.21
CA PRO A 241 10.12 -0.11 27.25
C PRO A 241 10.81 -0.34 28.60
N GLU A 242 12.08 -0.75 28.59
CA GLU A 242 12.86 -1.03 29.82
C GLU A 242 12.88 0.15 30.80
N GLN A 243 12.96 1.38 30.28
CA GLN A 243 12.92 2.60 31.10
C GLN A 243 11.62 2.70 31.91
N ALA A 244 10.48 2.26 31.35
CA ALA A 244 9.21 2.26 32.07
C ALA A 244 9.22 1.19 33.18
N MET A 245 9.71 -0.02 32.88
CA MET A 245 9.81 -1.11 33.87
C MET A 245 10.75 -0.74 35.03
N GLY A 246 11.88 -0.09 34.75
CA GLY A 246 12.82 0.36 35.79
C GLY A 246 12.25 1.47 36.70
N SER A 247 11.25 2.22 36.22
CA SER A 247 10.62 3.31 36.98
C SER A 247 9.51 2.85 37.94
N ASN A 248 8.93 1.66 37.71
CA ASN A 248 7.83 1.14 38.51
C ASN A 248 7.87 -0.39 38.56
N ASN A 249 8.17 -0.93 39.75
CA ASN A 249 8.29 -2.36 40.00
C ASN A 249 6.98 -3.15 39.90
N LEU A 250 5.84 -2.48 39.77
CA LEU A 250 4.53 -3.11 39.52
C LEU A 250 4.29 -3.38 38.02
N ILE A 251 5.15 -2.87 37.14
CA ILE A 251 5.02 -3.10 35.69
C ILE A 251 5.68 -4.42 35.33
N GLU A 252 4.86 -5.37 34.87
CA GLU A 252 5.32 -6.65 34.34
C GLU A 252 5.38 -6.61 32.81
N GLN A 253 6.42 -7.23 32.23
CA GLN A 253 6.59 -7.31 30.79
C GLN A 253 5.45 -8.09 30.12
N ASN A 254 5.13 -7.73 28.87
CA ASN A 254 4.24 -8.54 28.04
C ASN A 254 4.83 -9.95 27.84
N PRO A 255 4.02 -11.02 27.96
CA PRO A 255 4.52 -12.39 27.84
C PRO A 255 5.29 -12.62 26.53
N GLY A 256 6.46 -13.25 26.61
CA GLY A 256 7.30 -13.63 25.48
C GLY A 256 8.44 -12.66 25.13
N TYR A 257 8.48 -11.48 25.77
CA TYR A 257 9.57 -10.52 25.68
C TYR A 257 10.57 -10.63 26.83
#